data_AF-A0A951RTG2-F1
#
_entry.id   AF-A0A951RTG2-F1
#
_cell.length_a   1.000
_cell.length_b   1.000
_cell.length_c   1.000
_cell.angle_alpha   90.00
_cell.angle_beta   90.00
_cell.angle_gamma   90.00
#
_symmetry.space_group_name_H-M   'P 1'
#
loop_
_entity.id
_entity.type
_entity.pdbx_description
1 polymer ?
#
loop_
_entity_poly.entity_id
_entity_poly.type
_entity_poly.pdbx_seq_one_letter_code
_entity_poly.pdbx_strand_id
1 'polypeptide(L)'
;MPANSQQGTQSVSVALVGSGGAGVMTAGTILLDAAAKAGWYGLMTRSVGPQIRGGESAALLRLSTAPVECHGDSFDVLIAVDWQNFTRFAKEVPLSAHSVVLADPAAGAPPAAVADIGLQIVDVPMQELLKKIAGGRPNMLALGLAAMVLGIPEDVVAKVVERRLGKKGGEALDSSLQSVAAGRAAAPGLDGRFALAPAADATAPRWLMSGNQAAGLGALRGGVRFVAAYPITPATEVLEWMAPRLTKLGGALVQAEDELASINMIIGSSFSGVPSLTATSGPGYSLMSESIGLAVAAEVPIVVVNVMRGGPSTGIATKSEQADLNIAVYGLHGDAPHVVVAPTSIGDCAVTSQWAVHLAEKLQTPAIVLSDQFLGQAQAVLSPPLDTGEGPDRLINAAPMASSARYEVTESGVSPMPVPGVAGGQYISESLTHNIRGRPSTLADDHLAQIEKRQRKLSSFDFGARWADIEGDGPIAIISWGSCCAPIREAMSLLNGGGKDLRFIALRLLSPVQPERMAQALRGVERALIIEQSHSGQLYRYLRAHYDLPKDTMCYHRPGPLAFTPGEIRDQIARMQ
;
A
#
# COMPACT_ATOMS: atom_id res chain seq x y z
N MET A 1 -30.86 26.54 29.14
CA MET A 1 -31.15 25.91 27.82
C MET A 1 -30.55 24.51 27.89
N PRO A 2 -31.31 23.44 27.62
CA PRO A 2 -30.78 22.09 27.74
C PRO A 2 -29.70 21.88 26.67
N ALA A 3 -28.65 21.15 27.06
CA ALA A 3 -27.49 20.84 26.26
C ALA A 3 -27.91 20.22 24.92
N ASN A 4 -27.55 20.89 23.83
CA ASN A 4 -27.68 20.36 22.49
C ASN A 4 -26.81 19.09 22.42
N SER A 5 -27.41 17.91 22.28
CA SER A 5 -26.68 16.67 22.04
C SER A 5 -25.96 16.79 20.69
N GLN A 6 -24.70 17.20 20.72
CA GLN A 6 -23.82 17.21 19.55
C GLN A 6 -23.73 15.77 19.04
N GLN A 7 -24.43 15.47 17.94
CA GLN A 7 -24.15 14.29 17.15
C GLN A 7 -22.71 14.44 16.63
N GLY A 8 -21.81 13.60 17.13
CA GLY A 8 -20.39 13.63 16.75
C GLY A 8 -20.21 13.44 15.25
N THR A 9 -19.07 13.93 14.74
CA THR A 9 -18.73 13.78 13.32
C THR A 9 -18.41 12.32 12.95
N GLN A 10 -18.58 11.96 11.68
CA GLN A 10 -18.27 10.60 11.19
C GLN A 10 -16.77 10.41 10.91
N SER A 11 -16.09 11.45 10.42
CA SER A 11 -14.65 11.44 10.18
C SER A 11 -14.04 12.80 10.45
N VAL A 12 -12.75 12.81 10.80
CA VAL A 12 -11.96 14.02 11.04
C VAL A 12 -10.53 13.83 10.55
N SER A 13 -10.02 14.82 9.83
CA SER A 13 -8.67 14.85 9.27
C SER A 13 -7.77 15.78 10.08
N VAL A 14 -6.64 15.27 10.58
CA VAL A 14 -5.69 16.00 11.41
C VAL A 14 -4.29 15.95 10.82
N ALA A 15 -3.67 17.10 10.67
CA ALA A 15 -2.27 17.22 10.29
C ALA A 15 -1.44 17.68 11.49
N LEU A 16 -0.36 16.97 11.80
CA LEU A 16 0.66 17.38 12.75
C LEU A 16 1.92 17.73 11.96
N VAL A 17 2.39 18.97 12.03
CA VAL A 17 3.53 19.45 11.23
C VAL A 17 4.64 19.99 12.11
N GLY A 18 5.87 19.83 11.64
CA GLY A 18 7.05 20.41 12.25
C GLY A 18 8.34 19.97 11.55
N SER A 19 9.46 20.43 12.10
CA SER A 19 10.79 20.09 11.62
C SER A 19 11.13 18.60 11.82
N GLY A 20 12.00 18.07 10.96
CA GLY A 20 12.54 16.71 11.10
C GLY A 20 13.25 16.54 12.43
N GLY A 21 12.65 15.75 13.34
CA GLY A 21 13.10 15.58 14.72
C GLY A 21 12.13 16.13 15.78
N ALA A 22 11.16 16.97 15.39
CA ALA A 22 10.14 17.51 16.28
C ALA A 22 9.20 16.43 16.87
N GLY A 23 9.23 15.21 16.32
CA GLY A 23 8.52 14.05 16.87
C GLY A 23 7.06 13.93 16.44
N VAL A 24 6.62 14.70 15.44
CA VAL A 24 5.23 14.70 14.92
C VAL A 24 4.78 13.32 14.43
N MET A 25 5.68 12.55 13.81
CA MET A 25 5.43 11.15 13.45
C MET A 25 5.09 10.28 14.65
N THR A 26 5.81 10.44 15.76
CA THR A 26 5.54 9.69 17.01
C THR A 26 4.17 10.07 17.58
N ALA A 27 3.83 11.37 17.59
CA ALA A 27 2.53 11.84 18.06
C ALA A 27 1.39 11.28 17.20
N GLY A 28 1.54 11.33 15.87
CA GLY A 28 0.57 10.76 14.93
C GLY A 28 0.36 9.26 15.16
N THR A 29 1.44 8.47 15.27
CA THR A 29 1.29 7.03 15.51
C THR A 29 0.65 6.72 16.87
N ILE A 30 0.92 7.51 17.92
CA ILE A 30 0.24 7.37 19.21
C ILE A 30 -1.25 7.72 19.08
N LEU A 31 -1.58 8.78 18.35
CA LEU A 31 -2.96 9.20 18.11
C LEU A 31 -3.76 8.13 17.36
N LEU A 32 -3.16 7.53 16.32
CA LEU A 32 -3.77 6.44 15.56
C LEU A 32 -3.99 5.18 16.42
N ASP A 33 -3.05 4.87 17.30
CA ASP A 33 -3.13 3.76 18.24
C ASP A 33 -4.20 3.99 19.34
N ALA A 34 -4.34 5.24 19.79
CA ALA A 34 -5.45 5.65 20.66
C ALA A 34 -6.81 5.52 19.94
N ALA A 35 -6.90 5.89 18.67
CA ALA A 35 -8.10 5.70 17.86
C ALA A 35 -8.48 4.21 17.74
N ALA A 36 -7.51 3.33 17.51
CA ALA A 36 -7.74 1.88 17.50
C ALA A 36 -8.28 1.35 18.84
N LYS A 37 -7.79 1.88 19.96
CA LYS A 37 -8.27 1.54 21.31
C LYS A 37 -9.67 2.09 21.60
N ALA A 38 -10.06 3.18 20.97
CA ALA A 38 -11.40 3.73 21.00
C ALA A 38 -12.39 2.98 20.08
N GLY A 39 -11.94 1.97 19.32
CA GLY A 39 -12.76 1.20 18.40
C GLY A 39 -12.96 1.83 17.01
N TRP A 40 -12.35 3.00 16.78
CA TRP A 40 -12.42 3.71 15.51
C TRP A 40 -11.52 3.10 14.45
N TYR A 41 -11.78 3.49 13.20
CA TYR A 41 -10.88 3.33 12.08
C TYR A 41 -9.98 4.54 11.95
N GLY A 42 -8.90 4.40 11.20
CA GLY A 42 -8.05 5.53 10.91
C GLY A 42 -7.00 5.21 9.87
N LEU A 43 -6.49 6.27 9.28
CA LEU A 43 -5.41 6.28 8.31
C LEU A 43 -4.37 7.28 8.80
N MET A 44 -3.10 6.94 8.65
CA MET A 44 -1.99 7.87 8.79
C MET A 44 -1.04 7.69 7.62
N THR A 45 -0.81 8.76 6.88
CA THR A 45 0.32 8.86 5.94
C THR A 45 1.37 9.83 6.50
N ARG A 46 2.53 9.81 5.87
CA ARG A 46 3.64 10.69 6.22
C ARG A 46 4.06 11.51 5.03
N SER A 47 4.32 12.78 5.28
CA SER A 47 5.06 13.63 4.35
C SER A 47 6.42 13.93 4.94
N VAL A 48 7.47 13.42 4.32
CA VAL A 48 8.85 13.66 4.73
C VAL A 48 9.71 13.95 3.50
N GLY A 49 10.68 14.84 3.70
CA GLY A 49 11.75 15.06 2.73
C GLY A 49 12.70 13.85 2.64
N PRO A 50 13.62 13.85 1.68
CA PRO A 50 14.61 12.77 1.55
C PRO A 50 15.69 12.77 2.64
N GLN A 51 15.75 13.80 3.50
CA GLN A 51 16.77 13.93 4.54
C GLN A 51 16.47 13.06 5.77
N ILE A 52 17.51 12.45 6.34
CA ILE A 52 17.39 11.63 7.57
C ILE A 52 17.24 12.50 8.83
N ARG A 53 17.88 13.68 8.87
CA ARG A 53 17.79 14.64 9.97
C ARG A 53 17.46 16.02 9.44
N GLY A 54 16.62 16.75 10.17
CA GLY A 54 16.07 18.02 9.72
C GLY A 54 15.09 17.85 8.55
N GLY A 55 14.69 18.97 7.95
CA GLY A 55 13.74 18.98 6.84
C GLY A 55 12.28 19.04 7.30
N GLU A 56 11.38 18.85 6.35
CA GLU A 56 9.94 18.81 6.55
C GLU A 56 9.46 17.47 7.14
N SER A 57 8.54 17.54 8.10
CA SER A 57 7.85 16.36 8.63
C SER A 57 6.37 16.67 8.88
N ALA A 58 5.50 15.84 8.32
CA ALA A 58 4.08 15.85 8.61
C ALA A 58 3.56 14.44 8.87
N ALA A 59 2.82 14.29 9.96
CA ALA A 59 1.92 13.16 10.16
C ALA A 59 0.51 13.59 9.74
N LEU A 60 -0.02 12.94 8.73
CA LEU A 60 -1.31 13.26 8.14
C LEU A 60 -2.27 12.14 8.49
N LEU A 61 -3.29 12.45 9.30
CA LEU A 61 -4.21 11.47 9.83
C LEU A 61 -5.63 11.75 9.37
N ARG A 62 -6.41 10.68 9.22
CA ARG A 62 -7.85 10.73 9.16
C ARG A 62 -8.42 9.64 10.05
N LEU A 63 -9.24 10.03 11.02
CA LEU A 63 -9.91 9.10 11.94
C LEU A 63 -11.39 9.05 11.61
N SER A 64 -12.02 7.88 11.75
CA SER A 64 -13.43 7.74 11.41
C SER A 64 -14.12 6.63 12.21
N THR A 65 -15.44 6.77 12.38
CA THR A 65 -16.31 5.72 12.92
C THR A 65 -16.63 4.61 11.91
N ALA A 66 -16.29 4.80 10.64
CA ALA A 66 -16.41 3.82 9.55
C ALA A 66 -15.05 3.57 8.87
N PRO A 67 -14.88 2.47 8.10
CA PRO A 67 -13.63 2.21 7.37
C PRO A 67 -13.19 3.41 6.53
N VAL A 68 -11.91 3.76 6.60
CA VAL A 68 -11.30 4.86 5.84
C VAL A 68 -9.91 4.46 5.35
N GLU A 69 -9.68 4.62 4.05
CA GLU A 69 -8.42 4.21 3.38
C GLU A 69 -7.80 5.32 2.50
N CYS A 70 -8.40 6.50 2.47
CA CYS A 70 -7.84 7.69 1.83
C CYS A 70 -8.06 8.97 2.66
N HIS A 71 -7.28 10.01 2.36
CA HIS A 71 -7.51 11.35 2.89
C HIS A 71 -8.68 12.01 2.18
N GLY A 72 -9.36 12.93 2.87
CA GLY A 72 -10.39 13.78 2.28
C GLY A 72 -9.80 14.95 1.49
N ASP A 73 -10.66 15.88 1.08
CA ASP A 73 -10.28 17.05 0.27
C ASP A 73 -9.48 18.10 1.07
N SER A 74 -9.62 18.11 2.40
CA SER A 74 -8.90 19.02 3.29
C SER A 74 -8.69 18.44 4.69
N PHE A 75 -7.76 19.02 5.44
CA PHE A 75 -7.57 18.75 6.87
C PHE A 75 -8.41 19.68 7.73
N ASP A 76 -9.13 19.12 8.70
CA ASP A 76 -9.98 19.88 9.63
C ASP A 76 -9.16 20.58 10.70
N VAL A 77 -8.07 19.93 11.15
CA VAL A 77 -7.19 20.44 12.21
C VAL A 77 -5.75 20.38 11.74
N LEU A 78 -5.02 21.48 11.88
CA LEU A 78 -3.57 21.55 11.71
C LEU A 78 -2.92 21.96 13.02
N ILE A 79 -2.05 21.12 13.57
CA ILE A 79 -1.23 21.44 14.73
C ILE A 79 0.20 21.64 14.26
N ALA A 80 0.64 22.89 14.28
CA ALA A 80 2.00 23.28 13.91
C ALA A 80 2.86 23.39 15.17
N VAL A 81 3.72 22.38 15.38
CA VAL A 81 4.77 22.46 16.40
C VAL A 81 5.77 23.55 16.04
N ASP A 82 6.10 23.64 14.75
CA ASP A 82 6.85 24.72 14.12
C ASP A 82 6.45 24.82 12.64
N TRP A 83 6.82 25.93 11.99
CA TRP A 83 6.55 26.18 10.57
C TRP A 83 7.71 25.85 9.65
N GLN A 84 8.79 25.25 10.17
CA GLN A 84 10.02 25.08 9.42
C GLN A 84 9.78 24.17 8.21
N ASN A 85 10.12 24.66 7.01
CA ASN A 85 9.94 23.95 5.75
C ASN A 85 8.48 23.63 5.35
N PHE A 86 7.46 24.18 6.04
CA PHE A 86 6.05 23.91 5.75
C PHE A 86 5.67 24.12 4.27
N THR A 87 6.19 25.18 3.65
CA THR A 87 5.89 25.52 2.25
C THR A 87 6.29 24.43 1.25
N ARG A 88 7.23 23.54 1.60
CA ARG A 88 7.67 22.43 0.72
C ARG A 88 6.61 21.36 0.53
N PHE A 89 5.69 21.22 1.49
CA PHE A 89 4.65 20.20 1.49
C PHE A 89 3.25 20.78 1.76
N ALA A 90 3.09 22.11 1.71
CA ALA A 90 1.80 22.76 1.95
C ALA A 90 0.68 22.23 1.03
N LYS A 91 1.02 21.84 -0.21
CA LYS A 91 0.06 21.22 -1.15
C LYS A 91 -0.40 19.82 -0.76
N GLU A 92 0.32 19.15 0.14
CA GLU A 92 -0.07 17.86 0.72
C GLU A 92 -0.92 18.03 1.99
N VAL A 93 -1.05 19.25 2.50
CA VAL A 93 -1.90 19.61 3.64
C VAL A 93 -2.93 20.64 3.17
N PRO A 94 -3.86 20.27 2.26
CA PRO A 94 -4.93 21.17 1.86
C PRO A 94 -5.77 21.56 3.08
N LEU A 95 -6.03 22.85 3.24
CA LEU A 95 -6.86 23.44 4.29
C LEU A 95 -8.03 24.19 3.64
N SER A 96 -9.11 24.35 4.39
CA SER A 96 -10.28 25.14 3.99
C SER A 96 -10.56 26.24 5.01
N ALA A 97 -11.52 27.11 4.71
CA ALA A 97 -11.99 28.12 5.67
C ALA A 97 -12.61 27.51 6.94
N HIS A 98 -12.99 26.22 6.91
CA HIS A 98 -13.51 25.49 8.08
C HIS A 98 -12.40 24.89 8.96
N SER A 99 -11.17 24.83 8.45
CA SER A 99 -10.03 24.28 9.18
C SER A 99 -9.68 25.15 10.39
N VAL A 100 -9.11 24.53 11.42
CA VAL A 100 -8.57 25.21 12.60
C VAL A 100 -7.08 24.92 12.70
N VAL A 101 -6.28 25.98 12.86
CA VAL A 101 -4.84 25.89 13.07
C VAL A 101 -4.52 26.16 14.53
N LEU A 102 -3.76 25.27 15.16
CA LEU A 102 -3.16 25.49 16.48
C LEU A 102 -1.65 25.63 16.30
N ALA A 103 -1.11 26.78 16.66
CA ALA A 103 0.30 27.09 16.45
C ALA A 103 0.85 27.92 17.61
N ASP A 104 2.17 27.82 17.81
CA ASP A 104 2.87 28.68 18.76
C ASP A 104 3.22 30.03 18.11
N PRO A 105 2.78 31.17 18.66
CA PRO A 105 3.21 32.48 18.18
C PRO A 105 4.74 32.66 18.19
N ALA A 106 5.43 31.98 19.12
CA ALA A 106 6.90 32.00 19.20
C ALA A 106 7.57 31.19 18.08
N ALA A 107 6.83 30.35 17.34
CA ALA A 107 7.33 29.64 16.15
C ALA A 107 7.32 30.53 14.88
N GLY A 108 6.93 31.79 15.00
CA GLY A 108 6.86 32.75 13.90
C GLY A 108 5.48 32.82 13.25
N ALA A 109 5.31 33.79 12.34
CA ALA A 109 4.05 33.98 11.64
C ALA A 109 3.68 32.75 10.77
N PRO A 110 2.40 32.36 10.72
CA PRO A 110 1.93 31.33 9.81
C PRO A 110 2.33 31.66 8.35
N PRO A 111 2.81 30.67 7.56
CA PRO A 111 3.14 30.89 6.16
C PRO A 111 1.94 31.40 5.36
N ALA A 112 2.18 32.15 4.27
CA ALA A 112 1.13 32.68 3.38
C ALA A 112 0.15 31.59 2.90
N ALA A 113 0.67 30.38 2.63
CA ALA A 113 -0.14 29.22 2.26
C ALA A 113 -1.21 28.81 3.30
N VAL A 114 -1.10 29.29 4.54
CA VAL A 114 -2.09 29.11 5.62
C VAL A 114 -2.80 30.42 5.92
N ALA A 115 -2.06 31.52 6.06
CA ALA A 115 -2.60 32.83 6.45
C ALA A 115 -3.62 33.39 5.44
N ASP A 116 -3.40 33.17 4.14
CA ASP A 116 -4.23 33.74 3.07
C ASP A 116 -5.59 33.04 2.93
N ILE A 117 -5.83 31.92 3.63
CA ILE A 117 -7.08 31.14 3.55
C ILE A 117 -8.23 31.82 4.32
N GLY A 118 -7.93 32.65 5.32
CA GLY A 118 -8.94 33.26 6.19
C GLY A 118 -9.58 32.28 7.19
N LEU A 119 -8.86 31.21 7.54
CA LEU A 119 -9.26 30.22 8.55
C LEU A 119 -9.00 30.70 9.98
N GLN A 120 -9.50 29.96 10.97
CA GLN A 120 -9.24 30.26 12.38
C GLN A 120 -7.84 29.78 12.82
N ILE A 121 -7.02 30.70 13.33
CA ILE A 121 -5.74 30.40 13.97
C ILE A 121 -5.88 30.62 15.48
N VAL A 122 -5.49 29.62 16.26
CA VAL A 122 -5.51 29.63 17.72
C VAL A 122 -4.09 29.60 18.23
N ASP A 123 -3.73 30.67 18.92
CA ASP A 123 -2.41 30.85 19.53
C ASP A 123 -2.28 29.97 20.77
N VAL A 124 -1.34 29.03 20.73
CA VAL A 124 -1.04 28.13 21.83
C VAL A 124 0.42 28.34 22.26
N PRO A 125 0.71 28.83 23.47
CA PRO A 125 2.08 29.13 23.90
C PRO A 125 2.86 27.84 24.25
N MET A 126 3.08 26.96 23.27
CA MET A 126 3.62 25.60 23.44
C MET A 126 5.00 25.63 24.09
N GLN A 127 5.91 26.50 23.63
CA GLN A 127 7.27 26.63 24.18
C GLN A 127 7.25 27.08 25.64
N GLU A 128 6.39 28.03 26.01
CA GLU A 128 6.26 28.52 27.39
C GLU A 128 5.66 27.45 28.33
N LEU A 129 4.72 26.65 27.83
CA LEU A 129 4.19 25.52 28.59
C LEU A 129 5.26 24.44 28.80
N LEU A 130 6.04 24.14 27.76
CA LEU A 130 7.10 23.12 27.82
C LEU A 130 8.26 23.53 28.74
N LYS A 131 8.62 24.82 28.82
CA LYS A 131 9.64 25.32 29.76
C LYS A 131 9.32 25.01 31.23
N LYS A 132 8.03 24.84 31.57
CA LYS A 132 7.57 24.52 32.93
C LYS A 132 7.64 23.02 33.25
N ILE A 133 7.91 22.18 32.24
CA ILE A 133 7.92 20.72 32.35
C ILE A 133 9.35 20.24 32.13
N ALA A 134 10.00 19.75 33.19
CA ALA A 134 11.34 19.18 33.07
C ALA A 134 11.31 17.99 32.09
N GLY A 135 12.09 18.07 31.01
CA GLY A 135 12.09 17.05 29.95
C GLY A 135 10.85 17.06 29.04
N GLY A 136 10.03 18.12 29.07
CA GLY A 136 8.83 18.29 28.26
C GLY A 136 9.11 18.15 26.77
N ARG A 137 8.18 17.54 26.03
CA ARG A 137 8.36 17.23 24.61
C ARG A 137 7.26 17.86 23.73
N PRO A 138 7.63 18.65 22.70
CA PRO A 138 6.64 19.33 21.83
C PRO A 138 5.63 18.39 21.19
N ASN A 139 6.06 17.21 20.74
CA ASN A 139 5.17 16.22 20.15
C ASN A 139 4.14 15.66 21.14
N MET A 140 4.47 15.54 22.43
CA MET A 140 3.52 15.07 23.45
C MET A 140 2.50 16.15 23.81
N LEU A 141 2.91 17.42 23.79
CA LEU A 141 1.98 18.55 23.90
C LEU A 141 1.03 18.59 22.69
N ALA A 142 1.56 18.45 21.46
CA ALA A 142 0.76 18.36 20.25
C ALA A 142 -0.23 17.18 20.26
N LEU A 143 0.18 16.02 20.81
CA LEU A 143 -0.71 14.89 21.05
C LEU A 143 -1.86 15.25 22.02
N GLY A 144 -1.57 15.99 23.09
CA GLY A 144 -2.57 16.47 24.04
C GLY A 144 -3.58 17.42 23.39
N LEU A 145 -3.10 18.36 22.58
CA LEU A 145 -3.95 19.26 21.77
C LEU A 145 -4.85 18.47 20.82
N ALA A 146 -4.27 17.53 20.05
CA ALA A 146 -5.04 16.69 19.12
C ALA A 146 -6.12 15.90 19.87
N ALA A 147 -5.75 15.22 20.97
CA ALA A 147 -6.68 14.43 21.75
C ALA A 147 -7.83 15.26 22.34
N MET A 148 -7.56 16.49 22.79
CA MET A 148 -8.58 17.41 23.29
C MET A 148 -9.54 17.84 22.18
N VAL A 149 -9.01 18.29 21.03
CA VAL A 149 -9.83 18.76 19.90
C VAL A 149 -10.72 17.65 19.35
N LEU A 150 -10.22 16.42 19.36
CA LEU A 150 -10.89 15.21 18.90
C LEU A 150 -11.79 14.55 19.95
N GLY A 151 -11.83 15.05 21.19
CA GLY A 151 -12.63 14.48 22.27
C GLY A 151 -12.22 13.05 22.66
N ILE A 152 -10.98 12.63 22.40
CA ILE A 152 -10.49 11.32 22.87
C ILE A 152 -10.39 11.36 24.40
N PRO A 153 -10.79 10.32 25.15
CA PRO A 153 -10.64 10.31 26.61
C PRO A 153 -9.17 10.36 27.06
N GLU A 154 -8.90 11.03 28.18
CA GLU A 154 -7.54 11.19 28.72
C GLU A 154 -6.91 9.83 29.11
N ASP A 155 -7.69 8.95 29.72
CA ASP A 155 -7.23 7.64 30.16
C ASP A 155 -6.81 6.75 28.98
N VAL A 156 -7.48 6.87 27.84
CA VAL A 156 -7.13 6.15 26.60
C VAL A 156 -5.76 6.61 26.11
N VAL A 157 -5.52 7.92 26.04
CA VAL A 157 -4.23 8.48 25.59
C VAL A 157 -3.12 8.09 26.58
N ALA A 158 -3.35 8.26 27.89
CA ALA A 158 -2.38 7.92 28.92
C ALA A 158 -1.92 6.45 28.84
N LYS A 159 -2.87 5.50 28.75
CA LYS A 159 -2.57 4.07 28.60
C LYS A 159 -1.71 3.76 27.36
N VAL A 160 -1.95 4.44 26.24
CA VAL A 160 -1.15 4.26 25.02
C VAL A 160 0.26 4.82 25.19
N VAL A 161 0.40 6.00 25.80
CA VAL A 161 1.70 6.61 26.10
C VAL A 161 2.50 5.72 27.05
N GLU A 162 1.89 5.25 28.14
CA GLU A 162 2.49 4.31 29.12
C GLU A 162 2.99 3.04 28.44
N ARG A 163 2.18 2.41 27.59
CA ARG A 163 2.58 1.19 26.89
C ARG A 163 3.79 1.41 25.97
N ARG A 164 3.87 2.57 25.30
CA ARG A 164 4.96 2.86 24.35
C ARG A 164 6.24 3.34 25.03
N LEU A 165 6.11 4.15 26.08
CA LEU A 165 7.25 4.80 26.74
C LEU A 165 7.64 4.16 28.06
N GLY A 166 6.84 3.26 28.63
CA GLY A 166 7.13 2.63 29.93
C GLY A 166 8.46 1.88 29.96
N LYS A 167 8.92 1.35 28.81
CA LYS A 167 10.24 0.72 28.68
C LYS A 167 11.42 1.70 28.64
N LYS A 168 11.16 3.02 28.51
CA LYS A 168 12.17 4.08 28.42
C LYS A 168 12.46 4.77 29.77
N GLY A 169 11.82 4.33 30.87
CA GLY A 169 12.04 4.85 32.23
C GLY A 169 10.94 5.79 32.73
N GLY A 170 10.82 5.93 34.06
CA GLY A 170 9.76 6.71 34.73
C GLY A 170 9.77 8.19 34.37
N GLU A 171 10.93 8.85 34.41
CA GLU A 171 11.04 10.29 34.12
C GLU A 171 10.58 10.66 32.69
N ALA A 172 10.91 9.83 31.69
CA ALA A 172 10.51 10.04 30.31
C ALA A 172 8.99 9.86 30.11
N LEU A 173 8.38 8.96 30.87
CA LEU A 173 6.95 8.75 30.88
C LEU A 173 6.23 9.92 31.57
N ASP A 174 6.66 10.29 32.78
CA ASP A 174 6.06 11.36 33.58
C ASP A 174 6.08 12.70 32.84
N SER A 175 7.23 13.09 32.29
CA SER A 175 7.36 14.30 31.46
C SER A 175 6.47 14.28 30.22
N SER A 176 6.26 13.10 29.61
CA SER A 176 5.38 12.95 28.45
C SER A 176 3.91 13.07 28.85
N LEU A 177 3.48 12.45 29.94
CA LEU A 177 2.11 12.56 30.46
C LEU A 177 1.80 13.99 30.89
N GLN A 178 2.73 14.67 31.57
CA GLN A 178 2.59 16.09 31.90
C GLN A 178 2.49 16.97 30.65
N SER A 179 3.27 16.67 29.61
CA SER A 179 3.19 17.40 28.33
C SER A 179 1.82 17.20 27.65
N VAL A 180 1.28 15.97 27.67
CA VAL A 180 -0.07 15.67 27.16
C VAL A 180 -1.13 16.44 27.95
N ALA A 181 -1.07 16.41 29.28
CA ALA A 181 -2.02 17.13 30.13
C ALA A 181 -1.96 18.65 29.91
N ALA A 182 -0.76 19.22 29.78
CA ALA A 182 -0.58 20.63 29.44
C ALA A 182 -1.17 20.96 28.08
N GLY A 183 -0.94 20.13 27.06
CA GLY A 183 -1.54 20.30 25.73
C GLY A 183 -3.06 20.26 25.76
N ARG A 184 -3.66 19.36 26.53
CA ARG A 184 -5.13 19.31 26.70
C ARG A 184 -5.70 20.60 27.27
N ALA A 185 -5.02 21.21 28.24
CA ALA A 185 -5.49 22.44 28.89
C ALA A 185 -5.19 23.72 28.09
N ALA A 186 -4.41 23.65 27.01
CA ALA A 186 -3.77 24.82 26.40
C ALA A 186 -4.65 25.61 25.40
N ALA A 187 -5.78 25.07 24.96
CA ALA A 187 -6.69 25.73 24.01
C ALA A 187 -8.16 25.56 24.44
N PRO A 188 -8.57 26.17 25.57
CA PRO A 188 -9.92 26.04 26.08
C PRO A 188 -10.95 26.56 25.07
N GLY A 189 -12.04 25.82 24.89
CA GLY A 189 -13.11 26.16 23.95
C GLY A 189 -13.00 25.46 22.58
N LEU A 190 -11.95 24.65 22.37
CA LEU A 190 -11.88 23.69 21.27
C LEU A 190 -12.18 22.25 21.72
N ASP A 191 -12.49 22.05 23.00
CA ASP A 191 -12.75 20.76 23.62
C ASP A 191 -13.83 19.98 22.86
N GLY A 192 -13.45 18.87 22.25
CA GLY A 192 -14.36 18.03 21.47
C GLY A 192 -14.99 18.72 20.26
N ARG A 193 -14.43 19.84 19.77
CA ARG A 193 -14.97 20.57 18.62
C ARG A 193 -15.12 19.68 17.38
N PHE A 194 -14.18 18.74 17.21
CA PHE A 194 -14.22 17.72 16.16
C PHE A 194 -14.33 16.32 16.77
N ALA A 195 -15.09 16.19 17.86
CA ALA A 195 -15.34 14.89 18.47
C ALA A 195 -16.00 13.94 17.46
N LEU A 196 -15.43 12.76 17.35
CA LEU A 196 -16.04 11.66 16.62
C LEU A 196 -17.16 11.06 17.45
N ALA A 197 -18.21 10.58 16.78
CA ALA A 197 -19.22 9.77 17.44
C ALA A 197 -18.59 8.49 18.05
N PRO A 198 -19.20 7.88 19.07
CA PRO A 198 -18.77 6.58 19.57
C PRO A 198 -18.69 5.54 18.44
N ALA A 199 -17.70 4.65 18.50
CA ALA A 199 -17.59 3.56 17.54
C ALA A 199 -18.84 2.65 17.59
N ALA A 200 -19.40 2.32 16.43
CA ALA A 200 -20.61 1.49 16.34
C ALA A 200 -20.41 0.09 16.95
N ASP A 201 -19.22 -0.47 16.82
CA ASP A 201 -18.81 -1.72 17.46
C ASP A 201 -17.41 -1.57 18.04
N ALA A 202 -17.34 -1.12 19.28
CA ALA A 202 -16.09 -0.97 20.02
C ALA A 202 -15.44 -2.31 20.42
N THR A 203 -16.13 -3.44 20.23
CA THR A 203 -15.65 -4.77 20.62
C THR A 203 -15.02 -5.55 19.49
N ALA A 204 -15.33 -5.22 18.23
CA ALA A 204 -14.70 -5.81 17.06
C ALA A 204 -13.18 -5.62 17.09
N PRO A 205 -12.39 -6.65 16.72
CA PRO A 205 -10.94 -6.51 16.66
C PRO A 205 -10.53 -5.45 15.64
N ARG A 206 -9.62 -4.57 16.04
CA ARG A 206 -8.97 -3.58 15.17
C ARG A 206 -7.48 -3.88 15.10
N TRP A 207 -6.95 -3.99 13.90
CA TRP A 207 -5.52 -4.16 13.65
C TRP A 207 -4.93 -2.83 13.19
N LEU A 208 -3.77 -2.48 13.75
CA LEU A 208 -2.95 -1.36 13.29
C LEU A 208 -1.79 -1.92 12.48
N MET A 209 -1.79 -1.66 11.17
CA MET A 209 -0.74 -2.15 10.27
C MET A 209 -0.55 -1.23 9.06
N SER A 210 0.61 -1.27 8.42
CA SER A 210 0.81 -0.65 7.10
C SER A 210 0.61 -1.63 5.96
N GLY A 211 0.48 -1.14 4.72
CA GLY A 211 0.37 -2.01 3.55
C GLY A 211 1.63 -2.86 3.32
N ASN A 212 2.82 -2.33 3.63
CA ASN A 212 4.07 -3.10 3.60
C ASN A 212 4.04 -4.28 4.60
N GLN A 213 3.49 -4.04 5.79
CA GLN A 213 3.32 -5.09 6.79
C GLN A 213 2.23 -6.09 6.37
N ALA A 214 1.18 -5.63 5.71
CA ALA A 214 0.13 -6.47 5.15
C ALA A 214 0.67 -7.36 4.03
N ALA A 215 1.45 -6.81 3.09
CA ALA A 215 2.13 -7.58 2.05
C ALA A 215 3.04 -8.67 2.65
N GLY A 216 3.83 -8.31 3.67
CA GLY A 216 4.65 -9.27 4.41
C GLY A 216 3.82 -10.35 5.11
N LEU A 217 2.68 -10.00 5.72
CA LEU A 217 1.76 -10.96 6.32
C LEU A 217 1.21 -11.94 5.28
N GLY A 218 0.75 -11.41 4.15
CA GLY A 218 0.23 -12.20 3.03
C GLY A 218 1.27 -13.18 2.49
N ALA A 219 2.49 -12.71 2.29
CA ALA A 219 3.60 -13.56 1.86
C ALA A 219 3.88 -14.71 2.84
N LEU A 220 3.89 -14.44 4.15
CA LEU A 220 4.09 -15.47 5.17
C LEU A 220 2.95 -16.50 5.21
N ARG A 221 1.69 -16.03 5.08
CA ARG A 221 0.50 -16.89 4.99
C ARG A 221 0.54 -17.76 3.73
N GLY A 222 0.97 -17.19 2.61
CA GLY A 222 1.15 -17.90 1.33
C GLY A 222 2.29 -18.93 1.34
N GLY A 223 3.11 -18.98 2.40
CA GLY A 223 4.13 -20.01 2.59
C GLY A 223 5.57 -19.57 2.37
N VAL A 224 5.84 -18.28 2.17
CA VAL A 224 7.22 -17.78 2.04
C VAL A 224 8.04 -18.12 3.28
N ARG A 225 9.22 -18.73 3.06
CA ARG A 225 10.20 -19.03 4.12
C ARG A 225 11.61 -18.54 3.82
N PHE A 226 11.85 -17.99 2.64
CA PHE A 226 13.12 -17.35 2.32
C PHE A 226 12.88 -15.98 1.69
N VAL A 227 13.59 -14.97 2.19
CA VAL A 227 13.60 -13.62 1.62
C VAL A 227 15.04 -13.19 1.38
N ALA A 228 15.34 -12.67 0.21
CA ALA A 228 16.58 -11.94 -0.03
C ALA A 228 16.23 -10.61 -0.69
N ALA A 229 16.81 -9.51 -0.20
CA ALA A 229 16.50 -8.17 -0.70
C ALA A 229 17.62 -7.18 -0.41
N TYR A 230 17.67 -6.12 -1.22
CA TYR A 230 18.48 -4.93 -0.97
C TYR A 230 17.58 -3.80 -0.42
N PRO A 231 17.98 -3.08 0.65
CA PRO A 231 17.14 -2.03 1.22
C PRO A 231 16.91 -0.87 0.25
N ILE A 232 15.65 -0.60 -0.08
CA ILE A 232 15.24 0.53 -0.92
C ILE A 232 13.90 1.11 -0.44
N THR A 233 13.83 2.43 -0.27
CA THR A 233 12.56 3.13 0.02
C THR A 233 11.63 3.02 -1.18
N PRO A 234 10.33 2.72 -1.02
CA PRO A 234 9.59 2.52 0.22
C PRO A 234 9.45 1.05 0.70
N ALA A 235 10.14 0.09 0.09
CA ALA A 235 9.95 -1.34 0.30
C ALA A 235 10.66 -1.93 1.54
N THR A 236 11.69 -1.27 2.09
CA THR A 236 12.48 -1.80 3.24
C THR A 236 11.61 -2.20 4.44
N GLU A 237 10.50 -1.53 4.71
CA GLU A 237 9.63 -1.83 5.85
C GLU A 237 8.95 -3.21 5.74
N VAL A 238 8.78 -3.76 4.52
CA VAL A 238 8.34 -5.15 4.31
C VAL A 238 9.35 -6.09 4.98
N LEU A 239 10.64 -5.87 4.70
CA LEU A 239 11.76 -6.68 5.16
C LEU A 239 11.95 -6.58 6.68
N GLU A 240 11.94 -5.35 7.21
CA GLU A 240 12.08 -5.11 8.65
C GLU A 240 10.97 -5.78 9.45
N TRP A 241 9.73 -5.76 8.94
CA TRP A 241 8.62 -6.44 9.58
C TRP A 241 8.71 -7.96 9.43
N MET A 242 9.10 -8.47 8.26
CA MET A 242 9.19 -9.91 8.01
C MET A 242 10.34 -10.57 8.76
N ALA A 243 11.52 -9.94 8.88
CA ALA A 243 12.74 -10.55 9.43
C ALA A 243 12.52 -11.32 10.76
N PRO A 244 12.02 -10.69 11.85
CA PRO A 244 11.82 -11.41 13.11
C PRO A 244 10.68 -12.44 13.07
N ARG A 245 9.78 -12.35 12.09
CA ARG A 245 8.63 -13.26 11.93
C ARG A 245 9.00 -14.49 11.09
N LEU A 246 9.82 -14.31 10.06
CA LEU A 246 10.43 -15.39 9.29
C LEU A 246 11.21 -16.33 10.20
N THR A 247 12.08 -15.80 11.07
CA THR A 247 12.85 -16.61 12.02
C THR A 247 11.96 -17.46 12.92
N LYS A 248 10.84 -16.90 13.40
CA LYS A 248 9.86 -17.64 14.22
C LYS A 248 9.14 -18.76 13.45
N LEU A 249 9.03 -18.62 12.13
CA LEU A 249 8.41 -19.59 11.22
C LEU A 249 9.41 -20.56 10.59
N GLY A 250 10.67 -20.58 11.06
CA GLY A 250 11.74 -21.43 10.53
C GLY A 250 12.32 -20.95 9.20
N GLY A 251 12.02 -19.73 8.79
CA GLY A 251 12.56 -19.10 7.58
C GLY A 251 13.76 -18.19 7.85
N ALA A 252 14.33 -17.65 6.78
CA ALA A 252 15.48 -16.75 6.82
C ALA A 252 15.28 -15.52 5.92
N LEU A 253 15.90 -14.41 6.32
CA LEU A 253 16.05 -13.21 5.50
C LEU A 253 17.54 -12.92 5.30
N VAL A 254 17.94 -12.68 4.05
CA VAL A 254 19.28 -12.22 3.67
C VAL A 254 19.20 -10.79 3.15
N GLN A 255 19.95 -9.89 3.77
CA GLN A 255 20.21 -8.59 3.16
C GLN A 255 21.33 -8.77 2.13
N ALA A 256 20.96 -8.75 0.85
CA ALA A 256 21.92 -8.91 -0.24
C ALA A 256 22.71 -7.62 -0.48
N GLU A 257 23.78 -7.71 -1.25
CA GLU A 257 24.65 -6.61 -1.64
C GLU A 257 24.01 -5.65 -2.66
N ASP A 258 23.11 -6.17 -3.50
CA ASP A 258 22.32 -5.42 -4.48
C ASP A 258 21.05 -6.21 -4.89
N GLU A 259 20.22 -5.60 -5.75
CA GLU A 259 19.02 -6.25 -6.26
C GLU A 259 19.29 -7.48 -7.14
N LEU A 260 20.43 -7.54 -7.86
CA LEU A 260 20.82 -8.66 -8.72
C LEU A 260 21.12 -9.90 -7.89
N ALA A 261 21.88 -9.76 -6.81
CA ALA A 261 22.15 -10.82 -5.86
C ALA A 261 20.84 -11.28 -5.20
N SER A 262 19.99 -10.34 -4.79
CA SER A 262 18.74 -10.66 -4.11
C SER A 262 17.78 -11.51 -4.96
N ILE A 263 17.56 -11.15 -6.23
CA ILE A 263 16.65 -11.88 -7.12
C ILE A 263 17.20 -13.28 -7.42
N ASN A 264 18.52 -13.40 -7.66
CA ASN A 264 19.14 -14.70 -7.93
C ASN A 264 19.14 -15.61 -6.68
N MET A 265 19.29 -15.06 -5.47
CA MET A 265 19.14 -15.82 -4.23
C MET A 265 17.73 -16.39 -4.05
N ILE A 266 16.68 -15.60 -4.32
CA ILE A 266 15.31 -16.11 -4.18
C ILE A 266 14.96 -17.14 -5.26
N ILE A 267 15.50 -17.01 -6.47
CA ILE A 267 15.39 -18.03 -7.53
C ILE A 267 16.05 -19.33 -7.06
N GLY A 268 17.27 -19.26 -6.51
CA GLY A 268 17.96 -20.43 -5.96
C GLY A 268 17.20 -21.10 -4.81
N SER A 269 16.61 -20.32 -3.91
CA SER A 269 15.74 -20.84 -2.85
C SER A 269 14.49 -21.51 -3.41
N SER A 270 13.86 -20.92 -4.42
CA SER A 270 12.67 -21.52 -5.01
C SER A 270 13.00 -22.80 -5.77
N PHE A 271 14.13 -22.84 -6.49
CA PHE A 271 14.62 -24.06 -7.12
C PHE A 271 14.77 -25.22 -6.12
N SER A 272 15.14 -24.93 -4.86
CA SER A 272 15.24 -25.95 -3.79
C SER A 272 13.90 -26.39 -3.18
N GLY A 273 12.77 -25.83 -3.65
CA GLY A 273 11.43 -26.17 -3.16
C GLY A 273 10.85 -25.21 -2.13
N VAL A 274 11.54 -24.12 -1.81
CA VAL A 274 11.11 -23.18 -0.76
C VAL A 274 10.52 -21.91 -1.38
N PRO A 275 9.22 -21.60 -1.16
CA PRO A 275 8.63 -20.35 -1.63
C PRO A 275 9.40 -19.15 -1.10
N SER A 276 9.74 -18.24 -2.01
CA SER A 276 10.68 -17.15 -1.76
C SER A 276 10.18 -15.82 -2.32
N LEU A 277 10.65 -14.73 -1.72
CA LEU A 277 10.22 -13.38 -2.05
C LEU A 277 11.35 -12.36 -1.97
N THR A 278 11.33 -11.37 -2.84
CA THR A 278 12.08 -10.11 -2.68
C THR A 278 11.12 -8.93 -2.69
N ALA A 279 11.53 -7.82 -2.06
CA ALA A 279 10.79 -6.57 -2.06
C ALA A 279 11.72 -5.45 -2.55
N THR A 280 11.24 -4.63 -3.49
CA THR A 280 12.02 -3.59 -4.17
C THR A 280 11.13 -2.42 -4.60
N SER A 281 11.69 -1.47 -5.34
CA SER A 281 10.98 -0.39 -6.02
C SER A 281 11.48 -0.25 -7.47
N GLY A 282 10.93 0.65 -8.28
CA GLY A 282 11.22 0.80 -9.71
C GLY A 282 12.70 0.69 -10.14
N PRO A 283 13.67 1.36 -9.47
CA PRO A 283 15.09 1.22 -9.81
C PRO A 283 15.62 -0.20 -9.62
N GLY A 284 15.30 -0.82 -8.49
CA GLY A 284 15.72 -2.18 -8.19
C GLY A 284 15.01 -3.21 -9.05
N TYR A 285 13.72 -3.02 -9.34
CA TYR A 285 12.98 -3.84 -10.30
C TYR A 285 13.63 -3.83 -11.70
N SER A 286 14.12 -2.67 -12.14
CA SER A 286 14.82 -2.54 -13.42
C SER A 286 16.08 -3.41 -13.47
N LEU A 287 16.83 -3.50 -12.36
CA LEU A 287 18.00 -4.39 -12.25
C LEU A 287 17.59 -5.88 -12.30
N MET A 288 16.48 -6.24 -11.66
CA MET A 288 16.01 -7.62 -11.57
C MET A 288 15.47 -8.20 -12.89
N SER A 289 15.22 -7.37 -13.90
CA SER A 289 14.48 -7.76 -15.12
C SER A 289 15.12 -8.93 -15.87
N GLU A 290 16.46 -9.02 -15.92
CA GLU A 290 17.15 -10.18 -16.52
C GLU A 290 16.84 -11.49 -15.78
N SER A 291 17.01 -11.50 -14.46
CA SER A 291 16.79 -12.68 -13.62
C SER A 291 15.31 -13.08 -13.53
N ILE A 292 14.37 -12.12 -13.64
CA ILE A 292 12.95 -12.46 -13.76
C ILE A 292 12.70 -13.21 -15.08
N GLY A 293 13.32 -12.77 -16.18
CA GLY A 293 13.31 -13.50 -17.46
C GLY A 293 13.87 -14.92 -17.33
N LEU A 294 14.98 -15.09 -16.59
CA LEU A 294 15.51 -16.41 -16.24
C LEU A 294 14.48 -17.25 -15.49
N ALA A 295 13.80 -16.70 -14.49
CA ALA A 295 12.80 -17.42 -13.71
C ALA A 295 11.58 -17.84 -14.56
N VAL A 296 11.18 -17.03 -15.55
CA VAL A 296 10.15 -17.42 -16.54
C VAL A 296 10.64 -18.60 -17.39
N ALA A 297 11.83 -18.49 -18.00
CA ALA A 297 12.38 -19.52 -18.86
C ALA A 297 12.55 -20.85 -18.10
N ALA A 298 13.09 -20.77 -16.88
CA ALA A 298 13.35 -21.91 -16.01
C ALA A 298 12.10 -22.44 -15.29
N GLU A 299 10.96 -21.75 -15.38
CA GLU A 299 9.70 -22.06 -14.70
C GLU A 299 9.87 -22.16 -13.17
N VAL A 300 10.63 -21.22 -12.60
CA VAL A 300 10.91 -21.14 -11.16
C VAL A 300 9.97 -20.11 -10.53
N PRO A 301 9.09 -20.53 -9.59
CA PRO A 301 8.14 -19.61 -8.98
C PRO A 301 8.82 -18.67 -7.99
N ILE A 302 8.62 -17.36 -8.15
CA ILE A 302 9.15 -16.34 -7.25
C ILE A 302 8.14 -15.21 -7.10
N VAL A 303 8.18 -14.51 -5.97
CA VAL A 303 7.37 -13.30 -5.77
C VAL A 303 8.26 -12.07 -5.67
N VAL A 304 7.95 -11.05 -6.46
CA VAL A 304 8.61 -9.73 -6.42
C VAL A 304 7.58 -8.69 -6.02
N VAL A 305 7.74 -8.12 -4.82
CA VAL A 305 6.91 -6.98 -4.40
C VAL A 305 7.58 -5.70 -4.85
N ASN A 306 7.05 -5.07 -5.90
CA ASN A 306 7.49 -3.74 -6.32
C ASN A 306 6.59 -2.70 -5.65
N VAL A 307 7.13 -2.00 -4.65
CA VAL A 307 6.46 -0.87 -4.01
C VAL A 307 6.85 0.40 -4.78
N MET A 308 6.02 0.77 -5.75
CA MET A 308 6.26 1.86 -6.70
C MET A 308 6.40 3.21 -5.99
N ARG A 309 7.21 4.09 -6.58
CA ARG A 309 7.48 5.46 -6.10
C ARG A 309 7.66 6.39 -7.29
N GLY A 310 7.71 7.71 -7.05
CA GLY A 310 7.93 8.69 -8.13
C GLY A 310 9.22 8.41 -8.91
N GLY A 311 9.11 8.24 -10.23
CA GLY A 311 10.22 8.08 -11.18
C GLY A 311 10.37 9.31 -12.10
N PRO A 312 11.16 9.22 -13.20
CA PRO A 312 12.06 8.12 -13.58
C PRO A 312 13.38 8.15 -12.79
N SER A 313 14.22 7.11 -12.98
CA SER A 313 15.52 6.96 -12.30
C SER A 313 15.33 7.02 -10.77
N THR A 314 16.15 7.77 -10.02
CA THR A 314 15.97 7.94 -8.57
C THR A 314 14.60 8.53 -8.23
N GLY A 315 14.14 9.48 -9.05
CA GLY A 315 12.88 10.20 -8.92
C GLY A 315 12.65 10.79 -7.52
N ILE A 316 11.44 10.62 -6.99
CA ILE A 316 11.04 11.08 -5.66
C ILE A 316 10.78 9.88 -4.76
N ALA A 317 11.82 9.43 -4.07
CA ALA A 317 11.78 8.17 -3.32
C ALA A 317 10.71 8.09 -2.22
N THR A 318 10.25 9.23 -1.71
CA THR A 318 9.30 9.33 -0.59
C THR A 318 7.85 9.60 -1.04
N LYS A 319 7.56 9.59 -2.34
CA LYS A 319 6.23 9.92 -2.88
C LYS A 319 5.69 8.82 -3.78
N SER A 320 4.37 8.69 -3.77
CA SER A 320 3.63 7.70 -4.52
C SER A 320 3.48 8.09 -6.00
N GLU A 321 3.64 7.09 -6.86
CA GLU A 321 3.31 7.14 -8.28
C GLU A 321 3.10 5.70 -8.78
N GLN A 322 2.24 5.50 -9.78
CA GLN A 322 1.89 4.20 -10.35
C GLN A 322 2.45 4.04 -11.77
N ALA A 323 3.74 4.37 -11.94
CA ALA A 323 4.39 4.45 -13.25
C ALA A 323 5.24 3.22 -13.63
N ASP A 324 5.16 2.12 -12.88
CA ASP A 324 5.91 0.89 -13.18
C ASP A 324 5.04 -0.20 -13.84
N LEU A 325 3.76 0.07 -14.19
CA LEU A 325 2.90 -0.93 -14.85
C LEU A 325 3.53 -1.47 -16.14
N ASN A 326 4.03 -0.58 -17.00
CA ASN A 326 4.61 -0.97 -18.28
C ASN A 326 5.88 -1.81 -18.11
N ILE A 327 6.81 -1.41 -17.22
CA ILE A 327 8.03 -2.20 -17.01
C ILE A 327 7.71 -3.53 -16.33
N ALA A 328 6.69 -3.57 -15.46
CA ALA A 328 6.25 -4.80 -14.84
C ALA A 328 5.68 -5.80 -15.84
N VAL A 329 4.89 -5.34 -16.83
CA VAL A 329 4.25 -6.22 -17.82
C VAL A 329 5.15 -6.51 -19.03
N TYR A 330 5.94 -5.52 -19.48
CA TYR A 330 6.65 -5.53 -20.76
C TYR A 330 8.17 -5.33 -20.64
N GLY A 331 8.72 -5.23 -19.42
CA GLY A 331 10.14 -4.93 -19.21
C GLY A 331 11.09 -6.12 -19.41
N LEU A 332 10.56 -7.33 -19.57
CA LEU A 332 11.35 -8.54 -19.78
C LEU A 332 11.69 -8.70 -21.27
N HIS A 333 12.86 -9.29 -21.58
CA HIS A 333 13.27 -9.55 -22.95
C HIS A 333 12.64 -10.84 -23.51
N GLY A 334 12.22 -10.81 -24.77
CA GLY A 334 11.50 -11.92 -25.41
C GLY A 334 10.07 -12.08 -24.90
N ASP A 335 9.37 -13.12 -25.37
CA ASP A 335 8.04 -13.48 -24.88
C ASP A 335 8.14 -14.20 -23.53
N ALA A 336 8.03 -13.43 -22.45
CA ALA A 336 8.21 -13.90 -21.08
C ALA A 336 6.89 -13.81 -20.28
N PRO A 337 5.95 -14.75 -20.44
CA PRO A 337 4.67 -14.73 -19.73
C PRO A 337 4.86 -14.90 -18.22
N HIS A 338 4.24 -14.00 -17.45
CA HIS A 338 4.29 -14.00 -15.99
C HIS A 338 3.05 -13.30 -15.41
N VAL A 339 2.88 -13.40 -14.09
CA VAL A 339 1.74 -12.82 -13.37
C VAL A 339 2.08 -11.42 -12.85
N VAL A 340 1.16 -10.48 -13.02
CA VAL A 340 1.22 -9.14 -12.41
C VAL A 340 -0.10 -8.86 -11.71
N VAL A 341 -0.03 -8.62 -10.40
CA VAL A 341 -1.18 -8.30 -9.55
C VAL A 341 -0.94 -7.01 -8.78
N ALA A 342 -2.01 -6.36 -8.31
CA ALA A 342 -1.94 -5.15 -7.52
C ALA A 342 -3.06 -5.12 -6.46
N PRO A 343 -2.74 -4.84 -5.19
CA PRO A 343 -3.77 -4.66 -4.17
C PRO A 343 -4.56 -3.36 -4.40
N THR A 344 -5.83 -3.35 -4.01
CA THR A 344 -6.75 -2.21 -4.18
C THR A 344 -6.98 -1.42 -2.88
N SER A 345 -6.33 -1.83 -1.79
CA SER A 345 -6.56 -1.34 -0.42
C SER A 345 -5.39 -1.76 0.48
N ILE A 346 -5.26 -1.12 1.65
CA ILE A 346 -4.20 -1.45 2.62
C ILE A 346 -4.40 -2.87 3.17
N GLY A 347 -5.64 -3.25 3.47
CA GLY A 347 -5.98 -4.62 3.87
C GLY A 347 -5.77 -5.63 2.73
N ASP A 348 -6.10 -5.23 1.50
CA ASP A 348 -5.96 -6.06 0.30
C ASP A 348 -4.50 -6.36 -0.05
N CYS A 349 -3.52 -5.60 0.45
CA CYS A 349 -2.09 -5.97 0.36
C CYS A 349 -1.82 -7.36 0.95
N ALA A 350 -2.48 -7.75 2.04
CA ALA A 350 -2.31 -9.09 2.61
C ALA A 350 -2.94 -10.18 1.72
N VAL A 351 -4.15 -9.94 1.25
CA VAL A 351 -4.89 -10.88 0.39
C VAL A 351 -4.16 -11.08 -0.94
N THR A 352 -3.75 -9.98 -1.58
CA THR A 352 -3.09 -9.99 -2.89
C THR A 352 -1.70 -10.61 -2.80
N SER A 353 -0.91 -10.34 -1.76
CA SER A 353 0.40 -10.99 -1.60
C SER A 353 0.29 -12.47 -1.28
N GLN A 354 -0.70 -12.90 -0.50
CA GLN A 354 -0.96 -14.33 -0.27
C GLN A 354 -1.35 -15.03 -1.58
N TRP A 355 -2.25 -14.40 -2.35
CA TRP A 355 -2.68 -14.89 -3.65
C TRP A 355 -1.52 -14.94 -4.66
N ALA A 356 -0.63 -13.93 -4.66
CA ALA A 356 0.54 -13.91 -5.54
C ALA A 356 1.50 -15.09 -5.28
N VAL A 357 1.74 -15.44 -4.01
CA VAL A 357 2.54 -16.63 -3.67
C VAL A 357 1.84 -17.90 -4.15
N HIS A 358 0.54 -18.02 -3.92
CA HIS A 358 -0.24 -19.16 -4.40
C HIS A 358 -0.17 -19.29 -5.92
N LEU A 359 -0.41 -18.20 -6.67
CA LEU A 359 -0.34 -18.17 -8.13
C LEU A 359 1.07 -18.53 -8.64
N ALA A 360 2.11 -17.94 -8.05
CA ALA A 360 3.49 -18.24 -8.42
C ALA A 360 3.76 -19.75 -8.29
N GLU A 361 3.51 -20.32 -7.12
CA GLU A 361 3.75 -21.73 -6.84
C GLU A 361 2.90 -22.66 -7.73
N LYS A 362 1.61 -22.34 -7.89
CA LYS A 362 0.66 -23.15 -8.67
C LYS A 362 1.01 -23.18 -10.16
N LEU A 363 1.42 -22.03 -10.70
CA LEU A 363 1.69 -21.84 -12.13
C LEU A 363 3.18 -21.97 -12.47
N GLN A 364 4.05 -22.13 -11.46
CA GLN A 364 5.50 -22.21 -11.65
C GLN A 364 6.04 -21.06 -12.51
N THR A 365 5.72 -19.84 -12.09
CA THR A 365 6.01 -18.59 -12.81
C THR A 365 6.33 -17.48 -11.82
N PRO A 366 7.08 -16.44 -12.23
CA PRO A 366 7.16 -15.21 -11.44
C PRO A 366 5.79 -14.54 -11.26
N ALA A 367 5.54 -14.04 -10.05
CA ALA A 367 4.42 -13.17 -9.74
C ALA A 367 4.94 -11.83 -9.21
N ILE A 368 4.55 -10.74 -9.87
CA ILE A 368 4.90 -9.38 -9.48
C ILE A 368 3.70 -8.77 -8.76
N VAL A 369 3.93 -8.24 -7.56
CA VAL A 369 2.94 -7.49 -6.80
C VAL A 369 3.28 -6.01 -6.89
N LEU A 370 2.46 -5.24 -7.62
CA LEU A 370 2.60 -3.80 -7.74
C LEU A 370 1.81 -3.10 -6.63
N SER A 371 2.52 -2.70 -5.57
CA SER A 371 2.04 -1.75 -4.58
C SER A 371 2.58 -0.36 -4.90
N ASP A 372 2.22 0.66 -4.12
CA ASP A 372 2.78 2.01 -4.25
C ASP A 372 3.15 2.59 -2.88
N GLN A 373 3.93 3.67 -2.86
CA GLN A 373 4.42 4.27 -1.63
C GLN A 373 3.27 4.65 -0.68
N PHE A 374 2.12 5.08 -1.22
CA PHE A 374 0.94 5.40 -0.42
C PHE A 374 0.42 4.13 0.29
N LEU A 375 0.06 3.09 -0.46
CA LEU A 375 -0.43 1.83 0.13
C LEU A 375 0.61 1.22 1.07
N GLY A 376 1.86 1.13 0.64
CA GLY A 376 2.94 0.50 1.38
C GLY A 376 3.21 1.14 2.74
N GLN A 377 3.29 2.47 2.79
CA GLN A 377 3.74 3.19 4.00
C GLN A 377 2.60 3.83 4.81
N ALA A 378 1.39 3.92 4.27
CA ALA A 378 0.22 4.31 5.06
C ALA A 378 -0.01 3.30 6.19
N GLN A 379 -0.18 3.80 7.42
CA GLN A 379 -0.63 3.00 8.55
C GLN A 379 -2.14 3.12 8.67
N ALA A 380 -2.85 2.01 8.80
CA ALA A 380 -4.28 2.00 8.96
C ALA A 380 -4.72 1.18 10.16
N VAL A 381 -5.79 1.65 10.80
CA VAL A 381 -6.59 0.89 11.74
C VAL A 381 -7.74 0.27 10.96
N LEU A 382 -7.67 -1.05 10.75
CA LEU A 382 -8.56 -1.80 9.89
C LEU A 382 -9.09 -3.06 10.58
N SER A 383 -10.16 -3.61 10.04
CA SER A 383 -10.60 -4.97 10.40
C SER A 383 -9.52 -5.98 9.98
N PRO A 384 -9.29 -7.08 10.73
CA PRO A 384 -8.29 -8.07 10.36
C PRO A 384 -8.41 -8.48 8.89
N PRO A 385 -7.33 -8.40 8.09
CA PRO A 385 -7.40 -8.77 6.68
C PRO A 385 -7.80 -10.22 6.51
N LEU A 386 -8.65 -10.47 5.50
CA LEU A 386 -9.07 -11.81 5.10
C LEU A 386 -7.84 -12.71 4.91
N ASP A 387 -7.88 -13.90 5.48
CA ASP A 387 -6.96 -14.97 5.14
C ASP A 387 -7.59 -15.77 4.00
N THR A 388 -6.93 -15.89 2.84
CA THR A 388 -7.51 -16.63 1.73
C THR A 388 -7.51 -18.13 1.98
N GLY A 389 -6.75 -18.61 2.97
CA GLY A 389 -6.50 -20.04 3.20
C GLY A 389 -5.64 -20.68 2.13
N GLU A 390 -5.16 -19.91 1.14
CA GLU A 390 -4.34 -20.40 0.04
C GLU A 390 -2.88 -20.42 0.49
N GLY A 391 -2.32 -21.63 0.52
CA GLY A 391 -0.90 -21.87 0.76
C GLY A 391 -0.13 -22.16 -0.53
N PRO A 392 1.13 -22.57 -0.43
CA PRO A 392 1.92 -22.95 -1.59
C PRO A 392 1.36 -24.25 -2.18
N ASP A 393 1.03 -24.23 -3.48
CA ASP A 393 0.40 -25.35 -4.18
C ASP A 393 1.21 -25.74 -5.43
N ARG A 394 2.51 -25.92 -5.22
CA ARG A 394 3.44 -26.32 -6.26
C ARG A 394 3.23 -27.78 -6.62
N LEU A 395 3.00 -28.05 -7.91
CA LEU A 395 2.97 -29.40 -8.44
C LEU A 395 4.37 -30.04 -8.33
N ILE A 396 4.55 -30.92 -7.35
CA ILE A 396 5.79 -31.68 -7.11
C ILE A 396 5.60 -33.15 -7.49
N ASN A 397 6.70 -33.81 -7.88
CA ASN A 397 6.69 -35.25 -8.11
C ASN A 397 6.78 -36.01 -6.78
N ALA A 398 5.76 -36.81 -6.46
CA ALA A 398 5.73 -37.64 -5.25
C ALA A 398 6.50 -38.98 -5.38
N ALA A 399 6.80 -39.42 -6.62
CA ALA A 399 7.50 -40.68 -6.91
C ALA A 399 8.76 -40.43 -7.77
N PRO A 400 9.79 -41.29 -7.67
CA PRO A 400 10.94 -41.23 -8.58
C PRO A 400 10.45 -41.40 -10.02
N MET A 401 10.68 -40.40 -10.88
CA MET A 401 10.28 -40.48 -12.27
C MET A 401 11.12 -41.53 -13.01
N ALA A 402 10.49 -42.26 -13.93
CA ALA A 402 11.22 -43.03 -14.94
C ALA A 402 11.90 -42.13 -15.99
N SER A 403 11.48 -40.86 -16.11
CA SER A 403 12.06 -39.88 -17.04
C SER A 403 12.30 -38.52 -16.36
N SER A 404 13.44 -37.89 -16.61
CA SER A 404 13.86 -36.60 -16.04
C SER A 404 13.21 -35.38 -16.72
N ALA A 405 11.94 -35.46 -17.14
CA ALA A 405 11.30 -34.48 -18.01
C ALA A 405 10.71 -33.27 -17.24
N ARG A 406 11.57 -32.46 -16.59
CA ARG A 406 11.16 -31.25 -15.85
C ARG A 406 10.25 -30.32 -16.66
N TYR A 407 10.44 -30.26 -17.98
CA TYR A 407 9.75 -29.34 -18.87
C TYR A 407 8.77 -30.06 -19.81
N GLU A 408 8.20 -31.18 -19.36
CA GLU A 408 7.14 -31.90 -20.09
C GLU A 408 6.03 -30.96 -20.55
N VAL A 409 5.64 -31.06 -21.82
CA VAL A 409 4.56 -30.26 -22.40
C VAL A 409 3.23 -30.91 -22.02
N THR A 410 2.57 -30.37 -20.99
CA THR A 410 1.29 -30.86 -20.47
C THR A 410 0.10 -30.04 -21.00
N GLU A 411 -1.11 -30.57 -20.85
CA GLU A 411 -2.35 -29.87 -21.24
C GLU A 411 -2.52 -28.55 -20.46
N SER A 412 -2.27 -28.55 -19.15
CA SER A 412 -2.30 -27.33 -18.33
C SER A 412 -1.09 -26.40 -18.54
N GLY A 413 -0.07 -26.87 -19.26
CA GLY A 413 1.23 -26.22 -19.36
C GLY A 413 2.11 -26.34 -18.10
N VAL A 414 1.58 -26.81 -16.96
CA VAL A 414 2.35 -26.96 -15.71
C VAL A 414 2.97 -28.36 -15.66
N SER A 415 4.29 -28.43 -15.64
CA SER A 415 5.03 -29.69 -15.48
C SER A 415 5.33 -29.95 -14.01
N PRO A 416 5.31 -31.20 -13.52
CA PRO A 416 5.78 -31.48 -12.17
C PRO A 416 7.24 -31.07 -11.93
N MET A 417 7.51 -30.38 -10.82
CA MET A 417 8.84 -29.91 -10.44
C MET A 417 9.49 -30.87 -9.44
N PRO A 418 10.63 -31.51 -9.76
CA PRO A 418 11.40 -32.27 -8.78
C PRO A 418 12.06 -31.33 -7.76
N VAL A 419 12.13 -31.78 -6.50
CA VAL A 419 12.87 -31.09 -5.45
C VAL A 419 14.31 -31.61 -5.43
N PRO A 420 15.34 -30.74 -5.48
CA PRO A 420 16.73 -31.17 -5.36
C PRO A 420 16.98 -32.05 -4.14
N GLY A 421 17.75 -33.13 -4.32
CA GLY A 421 18.01 -34.13 -3.27
C GLY A 421 17.07 -35.34 -3.31
N VAL A 422 15.97 -35.29 -4.07
CA VAL A 422 15.08 -36.45 -4.28
C VAL A 422 15.75 -37.45 -5.26
N ALA A 423 15.90 -38.70 -4.83
CA ALA A 423 16.46 -39.76 -5.66
C ALA A 423 15.62 -39.99 -6.93
N GLY A 424 16.26 -40.06 -8.10
CA GLY A 424 15.58 -40.17 -9.40
C GLY A 424 14.94 -38.88 -9.91
N GLY A 425 15.06 -37.78 -9.16
CA GLY A 425 14.55 -36.45 -9.53
C GLY A 425 15.60 -35.54 -10.17
N GLN A 426 16.69 -36.06 -10.73
CA GLN A 426 17.74 -35.23 -11.31
C GLN A 426 17.23 -34.49 -12.55
N TYR A 427 17.47 -33.18 -12.62
CA TYR A 427 17.17 -32.36 -13.79
C TYR A 427 18.11 -31.17 -13.85
N ILE A 428 18.14 -30.51 -15.02
CA ILE A 428 18.83 -29.24 -15.22
C ILE A 428 17.75 -28.17 -15.32
N SER A 429 17.91 -27.09 -14.54
CA SER A 429 17.11 -25.88 -14.69
C SER A 429 17.89 -24.91 -15.58
N GLU A 430 17.28 -24.46 -16.67
CA GLU A 430 17.99 -23.78 -17.76
C GLU A 430 17.28 -22.49 -18.18
N SER A 431 18.07 -21.45 -18.48
CA SER A 431 17.57 -20.17 -19.02
C SER A 431 17.58 -20.14 -20.54
N LEU A 432 18.44 -20.94 -21.18
CA LEU A 432 18.42 -21.17 -22.63
C LEU A 432 17.13 -21.86 -23.05
N THR A 433 16.75 -21.72 -24.34
CA THR A 433 15.74 -22.60 -24.92
C THR A 433 16.16 -24.06 -24.72
N HIS A 434 15.23 -24.91 -24.29
CA HIS A 434 15.51 -26.28 -23.90
C HIS A 434 14.40 -27.24 -24.33
N ASN A 435 14.75 -28.51 -24.49
CA ASN A 435 13.74 -29.57 -24.67
C ASN A 435 13.10 -29.97 -23.34
N ILE A 436 12.17 -30.93 -23.37
CA ILE A 436 11.43 -31.40 -22.19
C ILE A 436 12.31 -31.90 -21.03
N ARG A 437 13.58 -32.26 -21.28
CA ARG A 437 14.54 -32.74 -20.26
C ARG A 437 15.42 -31.61 -19.69
N GLY A 438 15.22 -30.37 -20.11
CA GLY A 438 16.01 -29.21 -19.68
C GLY A 438 17.38 -29.11 -20.34
N ARG A 439 17.60 -29.82 -21.47
CA ARG A 439 18.84 -29.70 -22.23
C ARG A 439 18.71 -28.57 -23.25
N PRO A 440 19.70 -27.67 -23.37
CA PRO A 440 19.69 -26.62 -24.37
C PRO A 440 19.38 -27.15 -25.77
N SER A 441 18.53 -26.43 -26.49
CA SER A 441 18.07 -26.78 -27.83
C SER A 441 17.96 -25.53 -28.70
N THR A 442 18.34 -25.68 -29.96
CA THR A 442 18.18 -24.67 -31.02
C THR A 442 17.11 -25.08 -32.04
N LEU A 443 16.35 -26.14 -31.76
CA LEU A 443 15.28 -26.62 -32.64
C LEU A 443 14.07 -25.71 -32.55
N ALA A 444 13.48 -25.38 -33.70
CA ALA A 444 12.29 -24.53 -33.79
C ALA A 444 11.10 -25.14 -33.03
N ASP A 445 10.90 -26.46 -33.13
CA ASP A 445 9.79 -27.14 -32.47
C ASP A 445 9.90 -27.11 -30.94
N ASP A 446 11.11 -27.29 -30.39
CA ASP A 446 11.35 -27.17 -28.94
C ASP A 446 11.06 -25.74 -28.47
N HIS A 447 11.52 -24.74 -29.23
CA HIS A 447 11.30 -23.34 -28.91
C HIS A 447 9.81 -22.98 -28.88
N LEU A 448 9.09 -23.31 -29.94
CA LEU A 448 7.66 -23.05 -30.07
C LEU A 448 6.87 -23.76 -28.96
N ALA A 449 7.11 -25.07 -28.78
CA ALA A 449 6.38 -25.87 -27.81
C ALA A 449 6.58 -25.36 -26.37
N GLN A 450 7.80 -24.96 -25.99
CA GLN A 450 8.05 -24.44 -24.65
C GLN A 450 7.49 -23.03 -24.42
N ILE A 451 7.52 -22.14 -25.42
CA ILE A 451 6.90 -20.81 -25.32
C ILE A 451 5.38 -20.96 -25.17
N GLU A 452 4.74 -21.73 -26.06
CA GLU A 452 3.30 -21.97 -26.00
C GLU A 452 2.89 -22.61 -24.67
N LYS A 453 3.66 -23.57 -24.19
CA LYS A 453 3.45 -24.20 -22.88
C LYS A 453 3.47 -23.17 -21.75
N ARG A 454 4.49 -22.30 -21.66
CA ARG A 454 4.60 -21.26 -20.62
C ARG A 454 3.43 -20.27 -20.70
N GLN A 455 3.04 -19.85 -21.90
CA GLN A 455 1.87 -19.00 -22.11
C GLN A 455 0.57 -19.68 -21.65
N ARG A 456 0.40 -20.96 -22.02
CA ARG A 456 -0.81 -21.74 -21.74
C ARG A 456 -1.11 -21.81 -20.24
N LYS A 457 -0.09 -21.96 -19.40
CA LYS A 457 -0.24 -21.95 -17.93
C LYS A 457 -1.07 -20.77 -17.44
N LEU A 458 -0.87 -19.60 -18.05
CA LEU A 458 -1.54 -18.37 -17.64
C LEU A 458 -2.88 -18.22 -18.35
N SER A 459 -2.94 -18.49 -19.66
CA SER A 459 -4.15 -18.26 -20.45
C SER A 459 -5.27 -19.27 -20.17
N SER A 460 -4.95 -20.48 -19.70
CA SER A 460 -5.95 -21.51 -19.34
C SER A 460 -6.31 -21.51 -17.86
N PHE A 461 -5.66 -20.70 -17.03
CA PHE A 461 -5.93 -20.66 -15.60
C PHE A 461 -7.13 -19.77 -15.27
N ASP A 462 -8.05 -20.29 -14.46
CA ASP A 462 -9.15 -19.50 -13.92
C ASP A 462 -8.69 -18.73 -12.66
N PHE A 463 -8.53 -17.42 -12.80
CA PHE A 463 -8.15 -16.53 -11.70
C PHE A 463 -9.30 -16.24 -10.70
N GLY A 464 -10.48 -16.80 -10.91
CA GLY A 464 -11.64 -16.70 -10.03
C GLY A 464 -12.13 -15.26 -9.84
N ALA A 465 -13.00 -15.03 -8.87
CA ALA A 465 -13.58 -13.69 -8.64
C ALA A 465 -12.56 -12.61 -8.23
N ARG A 466 -11.31 -12.99 -7.90
CA ARG A 466 -10.30 -12.05 -7.41
C ARG A 466 -9.67 -11.17 -8.49
N TRP A 467 -9.90 -11.45 -9.79
CA TRP A 467 -9.30 -10.68 -10.88
C TRP A 467 -9.62 -9.17 -10.81
N ALA A 468 -10.82 -8.82 -10.36
CA ALA A 468 -11.24 -7.46 -10.07
C ALA A 468 -12.39 -7.45 -9.06
N ASP A 469 -12.46 -6.39 -8.25
CA ASP A 469 -13.66 -6.10 -7.48
C ASP A 469 -14.60 -5.25 -8.35
N ILE A 470 -15.85 -5.68 -8.49
CA ILE A 470 -16.87 -4.97 -9.29
C ILE A 470 -17.97 -4.48 -8.36
N GLU A 471 -18.17 -3.18 -8.31
CA GLU A 471 -19.12 -2.50 -7.42
C GLU A 471 -20.12 -1.69 -8.24
N GLY A 472 -21.42 -1.86 -8.00
CA GLY A 472 -22.47 -1.19 -8.77
C GLY A 472 -22.71 -1.78 -10.17
N ASP A 473 -23.79 -1.34 -10.81
CA ASP A 473 -24.28 -1.87 -12.09
C ASP A 473 -24.68 -0.78 -13.10
N GLY A 474 -24.35 0.48 -12.83
CA GLY A 474 -24.74 1.60 -13.67
C GLY A 474 -24.05 1.68 -15.05
N PRO A 475 -24.56 2.54 -15.95
CA PRO A 475 -24.10 2.65 -17.34
C PRO A 475 -22.75 3.37 -17.52
N ILE A 476 -22.21 4.01 -16.47
CA ILE A 476 -20.89 4.65 -16.50
C ILE A 476 -19.89 3.79 -15.71
N ALA A 477 -18.88 3.24 -16.37
CA ALA A 477 -17.83 2.48 -15.70
C ALA A 477 -16.70 3.40 -15.24
N ILE A 478 -16.17 3.17 -14.04
CA ILE A 478 -14.88 3.69 -13.59
C ILE A 478 -13.93 2.50 -13.50
N ILE A 479 -12.74 2.60 -14.09
CA ILE A 479 -11.75 1.52 -14.09
C ILE A 479 -10.44 2.06 -13.50
N SER A 480 -9.91 1.38 -12.50
CA SER A 480 -8.69 1.81 -11.79
C SER A 480 -8.03 0.63 -11.08
N TRP A 481 -6.90 0.89 -10.42
CA TRP A 481 -6.12 -0.07 -9.65
C TRP A 481 -5.31 0.63 -8.54
N GLY A 482 -4.74 -0.15 -7.61
CA GLY A 482 -3.82 0.37 -6.59
C GLY A 482 -4.44 1.39 -5.62
N SER A 483 -3.63 2.32 -5.12
CA SER A 483 -4.06 3.40 -4.20
C SER A 483 -5.17 4.30 -4.72
N CYS A 484 -5.41 4.36 -6.04
CA CYS A 484 -6.49 5.16 -6.62
C CYS A 484 -7.88 4.61 -6.28
N CYS A 485 -8.02 3.34 -5.87
CA CYS A 485 -9.32 2.72 -5.63
C CYS A 485 -10.07 3.30 -4.41
N ALA A 486 -9.37 3.60 -3.31
CA ALA A 486 -10.00 4.15 -2.10
C ALA A 486 -10.69 5.52 -2.35
N PRO A 487 -10.03 6.55 -2.93
CA PRO A 487 -10.68 7.82 -3.20
C PRO A 487 -11.81 7.72 -4.23
N ILE A 488 -11.77 6.74 -5.16
CA ILE A 488 -12.89 6.48 -6.09
C ILE A 488 -14.12 5.99 -5.33
N ARG A 489 -13.96 4.98 -4.47
CA ARG A 489 -15.08 4.45 -3.65
C ARG A 489 -15.71 5.56 -2.80
N GLU A 490 -14.87 6.41 -2.20
CA GLU A 490 -15.37 7.54 -1.42
C GLU A 490 -16.08 8.57 -2.30
N ALA A 491 -15.53 8.91 -3.48
CA ALA A 491 -16.17 9.81 -4.42
C ALA A 491 -17.55 9.32 -4.87
N MET A 492 -17.70 8.02 -5.12
CA MET A 492 -18.99 7.40 -5.44
C MET A 492 -20.01 7.56 -4.31
N SER A 493 -19.56 7.42 -3.05
CA SER A 493 -20.40 7.59 -1.87
C SER A 493 -20.88 9.04 -1.66
N LEU A 494 -20.11 10.03 -2.17
CA LEU A 494 -20.42 11.45 -2.08
C LEU A 494 -21.42 11.95 -3.14
N LEU A 495 -21.72 11.16 -4.17
CA LEU A 495 -22.67 11.55 -5.22
C LEU A 495 -24.12 11.39 -4.77
N ASN A 496 -25.00 12.28 -5.23
CA ASN A 496 -26.45 12.17 -5.00
C ASN A 496 -26.96 10.81 -5.50
N GLY A 497 -27.72 10.11 -4.65
CA GLY A 497 -28.18 8.76 -4.96
C GLY A 497 -27.16 7.64 -4.70
N GLY A 498 -25.95 7.95 -4.20
CA GLY A 498 -24.94 6.97 -3.81
C GLY A 498 -24.22 6.30 -4.98
N GLY A 499 -24.05 7.01 -6.11
CA GLY A 499 -23.35 6.49 -7.27
C GLY A 499 -24.08 5.37 -8.02
N LYS A 500 -25.42 5.28 -7.92
CA LYS A 500 -26.23 4.23 -8.57
C LYS A 500 -26.04 4.13 -10.09
N ASP A 501 -25.68 5.22 -10.76
CA ASP A 501 -25.40 5.23 -12.20
C ASP A 501 -23.96 4.83 -12.54
N LEU A 502 -23.18 4.41 -11.54
CA LEU A 502 -21.79 4.04 -11.70
C LEU A 502 -21.58 2.54 -11.51
N ARG A 503 -20.57 2.04 -12.21
CA ARG A 503 -19.97 0.73 -12.01
C ARG A 503 -18.48 0.90 -11.81
N PHE A 504 -17.93 0.49 -10.68
CA PHE A 504 -16.50 0.54 -10.43
C PHE A 504 -15.87 -0.83 -10.64
N ILE A 505 -14.82 -0.88 -11.46
CA ILE A 505 -14.02 -2.07 -11.75
C ILE A 505 -12.62 -1.80 -11.21
N ALA A 506 -12.33 -2.32 -10.01
CA ALA A 506 -11.03 -2.22 -9.37
C ALA A 506 -10.18 -3.45 -9.71
N LEU A 507 -9.18 -3.26 -10.58
CA LEU A 507 -8.36 -4.37 -11.07
C LEU A 507 -7.36 -4.83 -10.00
N ARG A 508 -7.36 -6.14 -9.73
CA ARG A 508 -6.34 -6.80 -8.89
C ARG A 508 -5.42 -7.67 -9.72
N LEU A 509 -5.93 -8.35 -10.74
CA LEU A 509 -5.11 -9.00 -11.77
C LEU A 509 -4.89 -8.02 -12.92
N LEU A 510 -3.63 -7.68 -13.15
CA LEU A 510 -3.25 -6.82 -14.27
C LEU A 510 -2.85 -7.69 -15.47
N SER A 511 -1.97 -8.67 -15.26
CA SER A 511 -1.54 -9.64 -16.28
C SER A 511 -1.56 -11.07 -15.71
N PRO A 512 -2.04 -12.08 -16.45
CA PRO A 512 -2.57 -12.03 -17.82
C PRO A 512 -3.93 -11.34 -17.93
N VAL A 513 -4.20 -10.76 -19.11
CA VAL A 513 -5.46 -10.09 -19.42
C VAL A 513 -6.67 -11.03 -19.39
N GLN A 514 -7.84 -10.48 -19.10
CA GLN A 514 -9.09 -11.23 -18.92
C GLN A 514 -10.20 -10.73 -19.89
N PRO A 515 -10.03 -10.88 -21.22
CA PRO A 515 -10.88 -10.21 -22.22
C PRO A 515 -12.36 -10.57 -22.09
N GLU A 516 -12.68 -11.84 -21.89
CA GLU A 516 -14.07 -12.30 -21.74
C GLU A 516 -14.73 -11.75 -20.48
N ARG A 517 -13.99 -11.70 -19.37
CA ARG A 517 -14.49 -11.17 -18.09
C ARG A 517 -14.62 -9.66 -18.11
N MET A 518 -13.69 -8.96 -18.75
CA MET A 518 -13.80 -7.52 -18.96
C MET A 518 -15.01 -7.19 -19.85
N ALA A 519 -15.21 -7.92 -20.96
CA ALA A 519 -16.38 -7.76 -21.81
C ALA A 519 -17.70 -8.02 -21.05
N GLN A 520 -17.72 -9.01 -20.15
CA GLN A 520 -18.85 -9.25 -19.26
C GLN A 520 -19.06 -8.08 -18.28
N ALA A 521 -17.99 -7.60 -17.64
CA ALA A 521 -18.02 -6.49 -16.69
C ALA A 521 -18.44 -5.17 -17.34
N LEU A 522 -18.16 -4.98 -18.64
CA LEU A 522 -18.54 -3.79 -19.41
C LEU A 522 -19.90 -3.92 -20.12
N ARG A 523 -20.63 -5.02 -19.93
CA ARG A 523 -21.95 -5.18 -20.55
C ARG A 523 -22.92 -4.10 -20.06
N GLY A 524 -23.52 -3.38 -21.00
CA GLY A 524 -24.44 -2.28 -20.70
C GLY A 524 -23.76 -0.97 -20.27
N VAL A 525 -22.42 -0.92 -20.30
CA VAL A 525 -21.67 0.32 -20.06
C VAL A 525 -21.65 1.13 -21.35
N GLU A 526 -22.06 2.39 -21.26
CA GLU A 526 -22.10 3.34 -22.38
C GLU A 526 -20.85 4.23 -22.40
N ARG A 527 -20.34 4.58 -21.21
CA ARG A 527 -19.21 5.50 -21.01
C ARG A 527 -18.24 4.92 -19.98
N ALA A 528 -16.95 5.18 -20.14
CA ALA A 528 -15.94 4.71 -19.18
C ALA A 528 -14.95 5.80 -18.78
N LEU A 529 -14.58 5.85 -17.50
CA LEU A 529 -13.55 6.72 -16.94
C LEU A 529 -12.40 5.86 -16.41
N ILE A 530 -11.21 6.03 -16.97
CA ILE A 530 -10.00 5.39 -16.43
C ILE A 530 -9.27 6.40 -15.56
N ILE A 531 -9.03 6.04 -14.31
CA ILE A 531 -8.31 6.87 -13.35
C ILE A 531 -7.00 6.19 -13.00
N GLU A 532 -5.88 6.91 -13.08
CA GLU A 532 -4.57 6.36 -12.73
C GLU A 532 -3.56 7.44 -12.34
N GLN A 533 -2.60 7.07 -11.49
CA GLN A 533 -1.53 7.98 -11.07
C GLN A 533 -0.25 7.79 -11.91
N SER A 534 -0.36 8.02 -13.22
CA SER A 534 0.79 8.04 -14.13
C SER A 534 0.71 9.20 -15.12
N HIS A 535 1.86 9.80 -15.49
CA HIS A 535 1.86 10.89 -16.48
C HIS A 535 1.47 10.39 -17.87
N SER A 536 1.87 9.17 -18.23
CA SER A 536 1.66 8.62 -19.57
C SER A 536 0.32 7.93 -19.76
N GLY A 537 -0.50 7.75 -18.73
CA GLY A 537 -1.73 6.96 -18.86
C GLY A 537 -1.42 5.49 -19.20
N GLN A 538 -0.54 4.85 -18.41
CA GLN A 538 -0.11 3.46 -18.64
C GLN A 538 -1.28 2.49 -18.61
N LEU A 539 -2.16 2.58 -17.59
CA LEU A 539 -3.33 1.72 -17.51
C LEU A 539 -4.27 1.97 -18.69
N TYR A 540 -4.55 3.23 -19.03
CA TYR A 540 -5.42 3.57 -20.15
C TYR A 540 -4.94 2.93 -21.47
N ARG A 541 -3.66 3.08 -21.78
CA ARG A 541 -3.07 2.49 -22.99
C ARG A 541 -3.03 0.97 -22.94
N TYR A 542 -2.75 0.41 -21.78
CA TYR A 542 -2.81 -1.03 -21.55
C TYR A 542 -4.22 -1.58 -21.82
N LEU A 543 -5.25 -0.97 -21.24
CA LEU A 543 -6.64 -1.40 -21.42
C LEU A 543 -7.07 -1.29 -22.89
N ARG A 544 -6.70 -0.20 -23.56
CA ARG A 544 -6.98 0.00 -25.00
C ARG A 544 -6.30 -1.02 -25.91
N ALA A 545 -5.20 -1.63 -25.48
CA ALA A 545 -4.48 -2.63 -26.25
C ALA A 545 -5.13 -4.03 -26.17
N HIS A 546 -5.85 -4.33 -25.09
CA HIS A 546 -6.34 -5.68 -24.79
C HIS A 546 -7.85 -5.83 -24.70
N TYR A 547 -8.60 -4.72 -24.60
CA TYR A 547 -10.03 -4.74 -24.36
C TYR A 547 -10.79 -3.80 -25.29
N ASP A 548 -11.96 -4.24 -25.73
CA ASP A 548 -12.94 -3.40 -26.43
C ASP A 548 -13.66 -2.50 -25.41
N LEU A 549 -13.04 -1.35 -25.14
CA LEU A 549 -13.63 -0.34 -24.25
C LEU A 549 -14.78 0.42 -24.94
N PRO A 550 -15.74 0.98 -24.17
CA PRO A 550 -16.78 1.84 -24.72
C PRO A 550 -16.21 2.95 -25.59
N LYS A 551 -16.94 3.35 -26.65
CA LYS A 551 -16.47 4.39 -27.57
C LYS A 551 -16.16 5.70 -26.84
N ASP A 552 -17.00 6.04 -25.87
CA ASP A 552 -16.82 7.21 -24.99
C ASP A 552 -16.02 6.82 -23.73
N THR A 553 -14.76 6.47 -23.95
CA THR A 553 -13.79 6.22 -22.86
C THR A 553 -12.90 7.43 -22.67
N MET A 554 -12.93 8.00 -21.47
CA MET A 554 -12.06 9.08 -21.02
C MET A 554 -10.97 8.56 -20.08
N CYS A 555 -9.86 9.29 -20.00
CA CYS A 555 -8.80 9.01 -19.04
C CYS A 555 -8.51 10.27 -18.21
N TYR A 556 -8.52 10.11 -16.90
CA TYR A 556 -8.08 11.11 -15.95
C TYR A 556 -6.81 10.61 -15.26
N HIS A 557 -5.67 11.14 -15.70
CA HIS A 557 -4.37 10.69 -15.25
C HIS A 557 -3.48 11.87 -14.85
N ARG A 558 -2.65 11.66 -13.82
CA ARG A 558 -1.60 12.61 -13.43
C ARG A 558 -0.43 11.89 -12.77
N PRO A 559 0.81 12.40 -12.85
CA PRO A 559 1.90 11.88 -12.04
C PRO A 559 1.68 12.16 -10.55
N GLY A 560 2.51 11.53 -9.71
CA GLY A 560 2.68 11.95 -8.33
C GLY A 560 3.21 13.39 -8.22
N PRO A 561 3.41 13.91 -7.00
CA PRO A 561 3.36 13.21 -5.72
C PRO A 561 1.99 13.24 -5.01
N LEU A 562 1.00 13.97 -5.55
CA LEU A 562 -0.28 14.18 -4.88
C LEU A 562 -1.25 13.02 -5.20
N ALA A 563 -1.73 12.34 -4.16
CA ALA A 563 -2.81 11.37 -4.26
C ALA A 563 -4.12 12.07 -4.66
N PHE A 564 -4.94 11.39 -5.47
CA PHE A 564 -6.27 11.91 -5.82
C PHE A 564 -7.14 12.06 -4.57
N THR A 565 -7.92 13.14 -4.54
CA THR A 565 -8.90 13.36 -3.47
C THR A 565 -10.28 12.89 -3.93
N PRO A 566 -11.16 12.46 -3.01
CA PRO A 566 -12.52 12.06 -3.36
C PRO A 566 -13.31 13.16 -4.09
N GLY A 567 -13.17 14.43 -3.69
CA GLY A 567 -13.84 15.57 -4.33
C GLY A 567 -13.35 15.83 -5.75
N GLU A 568 -12.04 15.72 -5.99
CA GLU A 568 -11.47 15.83 -7.34
C GLU A 568 -12.02 14.75 -8.29
N ILE A 569 -12.12 13.51 -7.81
CA ILE A 569 -12.69 12.40 -8.58
C ILE A 569 -14.18 12.59 -8.79
N ARG A 570 -14.93 12.97 -7.76
CA ARG A 570 -16.36 13.29 -7.86
C ARG A 570 -16.62 14.33 -8.94
N ASP A 571 -15.80 15.37 -9.00
CA ASP A 571 -15.94 16.45 -9.99
C ASP A 571 -15.62 15.96 -11.41
N GLN A 572 -14.70 15.00 -11.60
CA GLN A 572 -14.51 14.37 -12.91
C GLN A 572 -15.69 13.49 -13.31
N ILE A 573 -16.24 12.71 -12.37
CA ILE A 573 -17.42 11.87 -12.63
C ILE A 573 -18.62 12.75 -13.00
N ALA A 574 -18.83 13.86 -12.30
CA ALA A 574 -19.93 14.78 -12.57
C ALA A 574 -19.85 15.42 -13.97
N ARG A 575 -18.65 15.57 -14.55
CA ARG A 575 -18.48 16.05 -15.94
C ARG A 575 -18.86 15.00 -16.99
N MET A 576 -18.93 13.73 -16.60
CA MET A 576 -19.31 12.64 -17.47
C MET A 576 -20.80 12.32 -17.42
N GLN A 577 -21.53 12.77 -16.40
CA GLN A 577 -22.98 12.60 -16.33
C GLN A 577 -23.66 13.59 -17.26
#